data_AF-A0A2T6GTP0-F1
#
_entry.id   AF-A0A2T6GTP0-F1
#
_cell.length_a   1.000
_cell.length_b   1.000
_cell.length_c   1.000
_cell.angle_alpha   90.00
_cell.angle_beta   90.00
_cell.angle_gamma   90.00
#
_symmetry.space_group_name_H-M   'P 1'
#
loop_
_entity.id
_entity.type
_entity.pdbx_description
1 polymer ?
#
loop_
_entity_poly.entity_id
_entity_poly.type
_entity_poly.pdbx_seq_one_letter_code
_entity_poly.pdbx_strand_id
1 'polypeptide(L)'
;MALSKGDLVRLISADQAKVVLTDWISCREAAPGDIALVEEVFIGEDGQIVRLLCEHRPGFLEWRTLFYEAGLTYERLQPPTDVST
;
A
#
# COMPACT_ATOMS: atom_id res chain seq x y z
N MET A 1 1.22 2.95 14.65
CA MET A 1 1.97 4.01 13.95
C MET A 1 1.33 4.16 12.58
N ALA A 2 1.11 5.39 12.11
CA ALA A 2 0.43 5.67 10.84
C ALA A 2 1.41 5.56 9.67
N LEU A 3 0.97 5.01 8.54
CA LEU A 3 1.82 4.84 7.35
C LEU A 3 2.38 6.16 6.85
N SER A 4 3.60 6.13 6.33
CA SER A 4 4.27 7.28 5.74
C SER A 4 4.67 6.99 4.30
N LYS A 5 4.76 8.03 3.48
CA LYS A 5 5.25 7.90 2.11
C LYS A 5 6.63 7.23 2.08
N GLY A 6 6.79 6.24 1.22
CA GLY A 6 8.02 5.45 1.11
C GLY A 6 8.06 4.21 1.99
N ASP A 7 7.11 4.03 2.92
CA ASP A 7 6.99 2.78 3.66
C ASP A 7 6.69 1.63 2.69
N LEU A 8 7.37 0.51 2.86
CA LEU A 8 7.06 -0.74 2.18
C LEU A 8 6.24 -1.62 3.13
N VAL A 9 5.12 -2.14 2.67
CA VAL A 9 4.22 -2.95 3.49
C VAL A 9 3.88 -4.26 2.83
N ARG A 10 3.77 -5.32 3.63
CA ARG A 10 3.12 -6.57 3.24
C ARG A 10 1.68 -6.56 3.73
N LEU A 11 0.72 -6.68 2.82
CA LEU A 11 -0.69 -6.74 3.15
C LEU A 11 -1.02 -8.08 3.82
N ILE A 12 -1.65 -8.03 4.99
CA ILE A 12 -2.28 -9.19 5.62
C ILE A 12 -3.73 -9.28 5.14
N SER A 13 -4.44 -8.15 5.09
CA SER A 13 -5.80 -8.06 4.54
C SER A 13 -6.15 -6.61 4.19
N ALA A 14 -7.07 -6.45 3.23
CA ALA A 14 -7.69 -5.18 2.90
C ALA A 14 -9.22 -5.34 2.89
N ASP A 15 -9.92 -4.48 3.61
CA ASP A 15 -11.37 -4.40 3.57
C ASP A 15 -11.81 -3.69 2.28
N GLN A 16 -12.41 -4.45 1.37
CA GLN A 16 -12.87 -3.93 0.07
C GLN A 16 -13.98 -2.87 0.22
N ALA A 17 -14.74 -2.87 1.33
CA ALA A 17 -15.72 -1.82 1.60
C ALA A 17 -15.08 -0.48 2.02
N LYS A 18 -13.77 -0.46 2.26
CA LYS A 18 -12.98 0.72 2.65
C LYS A 18 -12.01 1.17 1.56
N VAL A 19 -12.13 0.62 0.35
CA VAL A 19 -11.46 1.12 -0.84
C VAL A 19 -12.10 2.45 -1.24
N VAL A 20 -11.27 3.48 -1.40
CA VAL A 20 -11.70 4.79 -1.87
C VAL A 20 -11.77 4.81 -3.38
N LEU A 21 -10.69 4.36 -4.03
CA LEU A 21 -10.57 4.34 -5.48
C LEU A 21 -9.48 3.36 -5.90
N THR A 22 -9.78 2.54 -6.91
CA THR A 22 -8.80 1.72 -7.61
C THR A 22 -8.55 2.33 -8.98
N ASP A 23 -7.28 2.48 -9.34
CA ASP A 23 -6.92 2.98 -10.67
C ASP A 23 -7.32 1.99 -11.75
N TRP A 24 -7.87 2.52 -12.85
CA TRP A 24 -8.35 1.74 -13.99
C TRP A 24 -7.28 0.89 -14.69
N ILE A 25 -6.00 1.21 -14.49
CA ILE A 25 -4.86 0.46 -15.05
C ILE A 25 -4.50 -0.77 -14.19
N SER A 26 -5.11 -0.94 -13.02
CA SER A 26 -4.86 -2.08 -12.14
C SER A 26 -5.29 -3.38 -12.84
N CYS A 27 -4.38 -4.33 -12.92
CA CYS A 27 -4.61 -5.63 -13.55
C CYS A 27 -5.46 -6.56 -12.67
N ARG A 28 -5.45 -6.34 -11.36
CA ARG A 28 -6.23 -7.08 -10.35
C ARG A 28 -6.45 -6.23 -9.10
N GLU A 29 -7.23 -6.75 -8.16
CA GLU A 29 -7.39 -6.15 -6.83
C GLU A 29 -6.21 -6.51 -5.91
N ALA A 30 -6.05 -5.73 -4.84
CA ALA A 30 -5.11 -6.01 -3.77
C ALA A 30 -5.51 -7.29 -3.01
N ALA A 31 -4.52 -8.12 -2.72
CA ALA A 31 -4.70 -9.43 -2.09
C ALA A 31 -3.75 -9.62 -0.89
N PRO A 32 -4.10 -10.49 0.07
CA PRO A 32 -3.18 -10.90 1.14
C PRO A 32 -1.85 -11.43 0.58
N GLY A 33 -0.75 -11.02 1.20
CA GLY A 33 0.61 -11.38 0.80
C GLY A 33 1.26 -10.38 -0.18
N ASP A 34 0.48 -9.49 -0.79
CA ASP A 34 1.01 -8.45 -1.66
C ASP A 34 1.98 -7.53 -0.91
N ILE A 35 3.07 -7.17 -1.58
CA ILE A 35 4.01 -6.16 -1.09
C ILE A 35 3.75 -4.88 -1.87
N ALA A 36 3.42 -3.81 -1.17
CA ALA A 36 3.08 -2.53 -1.76
C ALA A 36 3.89 -1.39 -1.13
N LEU A 37 4.27 -0.43 -1.96
CA LEU A 37 4.86 0.83 -1.55
C LEU A 37 3.74 1.81 -1.19
N VAL A 38 3.91 2.57 -0.12
CA VAL A 38 3.09 3.77 0.14
C VAL A 38 3.56 4.89 -0.79
N GLU A 39 2.85 5.08 -1.90
CA GLU A 39 3.15 6.12 -2.90
C GLU A 39 2.83 7.52 -2.33
N GLU A 40 1.66 7.65 -1.71
CA GLU A 40 1.14 8.91 -1.16
C GLU A 40 0.29 8.68 0.09
N VAL A 41 0.22 9.70 0.95
CA VAL A 41 -0.60 9.73 2.16
C VAL A 41 -1.40 11.04 2.17
N PHE A 42 -2.70 10.94 2.46
CA PHE A 42 -3.62 12.05 2.59
C PHE A 42 -4.25 12.02 3.98
N ILE A 43 -4.37 13.18 4.61
CA ILE A 43 -5.01 13.31 5.92
C ILE A 43 -6.31 14.09 5.70
N GLY A 44 -7.44 13.44 5.95
CA GLY A 44 -8.77 14.05 5.88
C GLY A 44 -9.51 13.97 7.22
N GLU A 45 -10.72 14.53 7.25
CA GLU A 45 -11.59 14.52 8.45
C GLU A 45 -11.97 13.09 8.88
N ASP A 46 -12.18 12.19 7.91
CA ASP A 46 -12.51 10.78 8.13
C ASP A 46 -11.29 9.88 8.43
N GLY A 47 -10.11 10.48 8.57
CA GLY A 47 -8.86 9.78 8.89
C GLY A 47 -7.85 9.76 7.74
N GLN A 48 -6.87 8.86 7.86
CA GLN A 48 -5.77 8.73 6.92
C GLN A 48 -6.16 7.86 5.72
N ILE A 49 -5.92 8.38 4.52
CA ILE A 49 -6.01 7.65 3.27
C ILE A 49 -4.60 7.42 2.75
N VAL A 50 -4.31 6.21 2.32
CA VAL A 50 -3.00 5.84 1.75
C VAL A 50 -3.19 5.33 0.33
N ARG A 51 -2.34 5.78 -0.58
CA ARG A 51 -2.24 5.18 -1.91
C ARG A 51 -1.13 4.13 -1.88
N LEU A 52 -1.54 2.89 -2.08
CA LEU A 52 -0.64 1.75 -2.18
C LEU A 52 -0.39 1.39 -3.64
N LEU A 53 0.86 1.06 -3.93
CA LEU A 53 1.38 0.70 -5.25
C LEU A 53 2.03 -0.67 -5.15
N CYS A 54 1.45 -1.69 -5.78
CA CYS A 54 2.05 -3.02 -5.87
C CYS A 54 2.74 -3.21 -7.20
N GLU A 55 4.06 -3.30 -7.15
CA GLU A 55 4.92 -3.64 -8.27
C GLU A 55 5.68 -4.92 -7.93
N HIS A 56 5.37 -6.03 -8.58
CA HIS A 56 6.16 -7.25 -8.41
C HIS A 56 7.57 -7.10 -8.98
N ARG A 57 7.74 -6.21 -9.97
CA ARG A 57 9.02 -5.78 -10.54
C ARG A 57 8.96 -4.28 -10.81
N PRO A 58 10.06 -3.53 -10.65
CA PRO A 58 10.08 -2.10 -10.96
C PRO A 58 9.49 -1.80 -12.34
N GLY A 59 8.45 -0.98 -12.39
CA GLY A 59 7.75 -0.59 -13.62
C GLY A 59 6.68 -1.58 -14.12
N PHE A 60 6.43 -2.67 -13.41
CA PHE A 60 5.32 -3.59 -13.67
C PHE A 60 4.23 -3.41 -12.61
N LEU A 61 3.35 -2.44 -12.88
CA LEU A 61 2.21 -2.16 -12.02
C LEU A 61 1.20 -3.32 -12.06
N GLU A 62 1.02 -4.00 -10.92
CA GLU A 62 -0.09 -4.95 -10.78
C GLU A 62 -1.37 -4.23 -10.36
N TRP A 63 -1.28 -3.33 -9.39
CA TRP A 63 -2.41 -2.53 -8.94
C TRP A 63 -1.96 -1.26 -8.22
N ARG A 64 -2.81 -0.24 -8.29
CA ARG A 64 -2.68 1.01 -7.52
C ARG A 64 -4.03 1.41 -6.96
N THR A 65 -4.12 1.51 -5.64
CA THR A 65 -5.41 1.71 -4.96
C THR A 65 -5.25 2.64 -3.77
N LEU A 66 -6.24 3.52 -3.59
CA LEU A 66 -6.41 4.33 -2.38
C LEU A 66 -7.29 3.57 -1.38
N PHE A 67 -6.78 3.44 -0.15
CA PHE A 67 -7.48 2.83 0.97
C PHE A 67 -7.60 3.82 2.12
N TYR A 68 -8.69 3.76 2.88
CA TYR A 68 -8.62 4.22 4.26
C TYR A 68 -7.68 3.30 5.04
N GLU A 69 -6.70 3.87 5.77
CA GLU A 69 -5.73 3.08 6.53
C GLU A 69 -6.42 2.18 7.56
N ALA A 70 -7.54 2.62 8.14
CA ALA A 70 -8.36 1.84 9.07
C ALA A 70 -8.95 0.55 8.45
N GLY A 71 -9.02 0.45 7.12
CA GLY A 71 -9.44 -0.76 6.39
C GLY A 71 -8.30 -1.71 6.06
N LEU A 72 -7.07 -1.42 6.46
CA LEU A 72 -5.89 -2.22 6.15
C LEU A 72 -5.35 -2.93 7.39
N THR A 73 -4.93 -4.17 7.21
CA THR A 73 -4.03 -4.87 8.14
C THR A 73 -2.77 -5.23 7.38
N TYR A 74 -1.62 -4.83 7.91
CA TYR A 74 -0.35 -4.92 7.20
C TYR A 74 0.84 -5.05 8.16
N GLU A 75 1.96 -5.51 7.62
CA GLU A 75 3.27 -5.46 8.27
C GLU A 75 4.16 -4.49 7.52
N ARG A 76 4.94 -3.67 8.24
CA ARG A 76 5.97 -2.83 7.62
C ARG A 76 7.22 -3.64 7.40
N LEU A 77 7.75 -3.58 6.18
CA LEU A 77 9.02 -4.17 5.82
C LEU A 77 10.11 -3.13 6.04
N GLN A 78 11.15 -3.50 6.77
CA GLN A 78 12.33 -2.65 6.88
C GLN A 78 13.06 -2.66 5.53
N PRO A 79 13.57 -1.51 5.06
CA PRO A 79 14.48 -1.52 3.92
C PRO A 79 15.67 -2.43 4.25
N PRO A 80 16.24 -3.12 3.25
CA PRO A 80 17.44 -3.90 3.48
C PRO A 80 18.47 -2.99 4.13
N THR A 81 18.93 -3.36 5.32
CA THR A 81 20.03 -2.65 5.97
C THR A 81 21.21 -2.80 5.02
N ASP A 82 21.68 -1.68 4.46
CA ASP A 82 22.84 -1.66 3.59
C ASP A 82 24.03 -2.15 4.44
N VAL A 83 24.37 -3.44 4.33
CA VAL A 83 25.54 -4.00 5.00
C VAL A 83 26.75 -3.53 4.20
N SER A 84 27.11 -2.27 4.37
CA SER A 84 28.41 -1.76 3.95
C SER A 84 29.47 -2.50 4.76
N THR A 85 30.12 -3.49 4.13
CA THR A 85 31.34 -4.14 4.62
C THR A 85 32.54 -3.47 4.00
#